data_AF-A0A496ZY77-F1
#
_entry.id   AF-A0A496ZY77-F1
#
_cell.length_a   1.000
_cell.length_b   1.000
_cell.length_c   1.000
_cell.angle_alpha   90.00
_cell.angle_beta   90.00
_cell.angle_gamma   90.00
#
_symmetry.space_group_name_H-M   'P 1'
#
loop_
_entity.id
_entity.type
_entity.pdbx_description
1 polymer ?
#
loop_
_entity_poly.entity_id
_entity_poly.type
_entity_poly.pdbx_seq_one_letter_code
_entity_poly.pdbx_strand_id
1 'polypeptide(L)'
;MKAQKLSYCAGLWKADELDEALWAETRRRGIDTVHEDVEVVIGDGAAWIWDLAQTHYPYGVQIMDWYHAEGRLWGVGKVVYGQGKERTKEWVEGRLDQLWDEALSGVRHQLKATSLGSEGGGSSSSGLFHHWTLDKTASKPSLHPKIGLVPQKGS
;
A
#
# COMPACT_ATOMS: atom_id res chain seq x y z
N MET A 1 7.87 2.56 13.33
CA MET A 1 6.47 2.17 13.60
C MET A 1 6.41 0.65 13.83
N LYS A 2 5.59 0.16 14.76
CA LYS A 2 5.27 -1.27 14.90
C LYS A 2 3.77 -1.43 14.71
N ALA A 3 3.36 -2.41 13.91
CA ALA A 3 1.95 -2.76 13.80
C ALA A 3 1.43 -3.21 15.18
N GLN A 4 0.25 -2.73 15.56
CA GLN A 4 -0.42 -3.11 16.80
C GLN A 4 -1.71 -3.84 16.48
N LYS A 5 -2.14 -4.72 17.40
CA LYS A 5 -3.36 -5.53 17.25
C LYS A 5 -3.38 -6.21 15.88
N LEU A 6 -2.39 -7.03 15.53
CA LEU A 6 -2.39 -7.75 14.24
C LEU A 6 -3.48 -8.85 14.22
N SER A 7 -4.16 -9.02 13.10
CA SER A 7 -4.90 -10.23 12.75
C SER A 7 -4.78 -10.46 11.25
N TYR A 8 -5.18 -11.65 10.83
CA TYR A 8 -5.15 -12.06 9.45
C TYR A 8 -6.35 -12.98 9.18
N CYS A 9 -6.88 -12.90 7.97
CA CYS A 9 -7.79 -13.88 7.40
C CYS A 9 -7.02 -14.62 6.31
N ALA A 10 -7.01 -15.95 6.34
CA ALA A 10 -6.30 -16.77 5.36
C ALA A 10 -7.04 -18.09 5.14
N GLY A 11 -7.14 -18.49 3.87
CA GLY A 11 -7.75 -19.74 3.45
C GLY A 11 -7.59 -19.96 1.95
N LEU A 12 -7.88 -21.18 1.49
CA LEU A 12 -7.98 -21.49 0.07
C LEU A 12 -9.39 -21.12 -0.41
N TRP A 13 -9.55 -19.85 -0.75
CA TRP A 13 -10.85 -19.22 -0.98
C TRP A 13 -10.94 -18.57 -2.36
N LYS A 14 -12.18 -18.44 -2.84
CA LYS A 14 -12.52 -17.49 -3.89
C LYS A 14 -12.47 -16.06 -3.34
N ALA A 15 -12.47 -15.08 -4.25
CA ALA A 15 -12.49 -13.66 -3.88
C ALA A 15 -13.66 -13.32 -2.93
N ASP A 16 -14.87 -13.79 -3.25
CA ASP A 16 -16.07 -13.51 -2.45
C ASP A 16 -15.99 -14.10 -1.02
N GLU A 17 -15.39 -15.29 -0.87
CA GLU A 17 -15.21 -15.92 0.45
C GLU A 17 -14.17 -15.18 1.30
N LEU A 18 -13.11 -14.69 0.65
CA LEU A 18 -12.13 -13.82 1.30
C LEU A 18 -12.77 -12.48 1.70
N ASP A 19 -13.63 -11.94 0.86
CA ASP A 19 -14.35 -10.70 1.11
C ASP A 19 -15.19 -10.78 2.39
N GLU A 20 -16.05 -11.79 2.49
CA GLU A 20 -16.85 -12.04 3.68
C GLU A 20 -15.99 -12.18 4.95
N ALA A 21 -14.87 -12.89 4.85
CA ALA A 21 -13.95 -13.08 5.97
C ALA A 21 -13.26 -11.76 6.39
N LEU A 22 -12.87 -10.92 5.44
CA LEU A 22 -12.28 -9.61 5.72
C LEU A 22 -13.29 -8.66 6.35
N TRP A 23 -14.50 -8.59 5.79
CA TRP A 23 -15.58 -7.76 6.31
C TRP A 23 -15.95 -8.12 7.76
N ALA A 24 -16.11 -9.43 8.03
CA ALA A 24 -16.40 -9.91 9.38
C ALA A 24 -15.30 -9.53 10.38
N GLU A 25 -14.03 -9.62 9.95
CA GLU A 25 -12.89 -9.25 10.78
C GLU A 25 -12.81 -7.74 11.03
N THR A 26 -13.09 -6.91 10.03
CA THR A 26 -13.13 -5.46 10.23
C THR A 26 -14.25 -5.04 11.17
N ARG A 27 -15.42 -5.69 11.06
CA ARG A 27 -16.54 -5.48 11.98
C ARG A 27 -16.21 -5.90 13.41
N ARG A 28 -15.56 -7.06 13.57
CA ARG A 28 -15.11 -7.56 14.89
C ARG A 28 -14.12 -6.62 15.56
N ARG A 29 -13.34 -5.88 14.77
CA ARG A 29 -12.39 -4.87 15.25
C ARG A 29 -13.00 -3.49 15.45
N GLY A 30 -14.24 -3.30 15.00
CA GLY A 30 -14.90 -1.99 14.97
C GLY A 30 -14.26 -1.00 14.02
N ILE A 31 -13.48 -1.45 13.02
CA ILE A 31 -12.82 -0.55 12.06
C ILE A 31 -13.87 0.29 11.32
N ASP A 32 -14.99 -0.33 10.95
CA ASP A 32 -16.13 0.31 10.29
C ASP A 32 -16.95 1.26 11.18
N THR A 33 -16.58 1.40 12.46
CA THR A 33 -17.27 2.25 13.45
C THR A 33 -16.37 3.32 14.08
N VAL A 34 -15.07 3.29 13.83
CA VAL A 34 -14.10 4.22 14.41
C VAL A 34 -13.86 5.36 13.43
N HIS A 35 -14.53 6.50 13.65
CA HIS A 35 -14.40 7.69 12.79
C HIS A 35 -13.07 8.45 12.93
N GLU A 36 -12.21 8.05 13.87
CA GLU A 36 -10.95 8.75 14.18
C GLU A 36 -9.73 8.14 13.47
N ASP A 37 -9.86 6.93 12.91
CA ASP A 37 -8.76 6.21 12.27
C ASP A 37 -8.87 6.30 10.73
N VAL A 38 -7.71 6.42 10.06
CA VAL A 38 -7.64 6.35 8.60
C VAL A 38 -7.56 4.89 8.18
N GLU A 39 -8.58 4.44 7.45
CA GLU A 39 -8.59 3.12 6.81
C GLU A 39 -7.64 3.12 5.61
N VAL A 40 -6.74 2.14 5.57
CA VAL A 40 -5.79 1.95 4.46
C VAL A 40 -5.89 0.52 3.96
N VAL A 41 -6.17 0.35 2.67
CA VAL A 41 -6.13 -0.94 1.99
C VAL A 41 -4.88 -0.99 1.13
N ILE A 42 -3.99 -1.94 1.41
CA ILE A 42 -2.81 -2.20 0.59
C ILE A 42 -3.11 -3.42 -0.28
N GLY A 43 -3.00 -3.27 -1.60
CA GLY A 43 -3.34 -4.32 -2.56
C GLY A 43 -2.28 -4.51 -3.63
N ASP A 44 -2.23 -5.70 -4.21
CA ASP A 44 -1.24 -6.06 -5.21
C ASP A 44 -1.52 -5.47 -6.59
N GLY A 45 -2.67 -4.84 -6.82
CA GLY A 45 -3.10 -4.30 -8.12
C GLY A 45 -4.13 -5.13 -8.87
N ALA A 46 -4.58 -6.27 -8.34
CA ALA A 46 -5.70 -7.00 -8.89
C ALA A 46 -7.00 -6.20 -8.74
N ALA A 47 -7.78 -6.09 -9.82
CA ALA A 47 -8.98 -5.25 -9.88
C ALA A 47 -10.00 -5.57 -8.78
N TRP A 48 -10.21 -6.86 -8.50
CA TRP A 48 -11.17 -7.32 -7.50
C TRP A 48 -10.83 -6.84 -6.07
N ILE A 49 -9.55 -6.57 -5.75
CA ILE A 49 -9.16 -5.99 -4.45
C ILE A 49 -9.66 -4.56 -4.33
N TRP A 50 -9.61 -3.80 -5.42
CA TRP A 50 -10.05 -2.41 -5.46
C TRP A 50 -11.58 -2.29 -5.45
N ASP A 51 -12.27 -3.21 -6.13
CA ASP A 51 -13.73 -3.32 -6.08
C ASP A 51 -14.21 -3.63 -4.65
N LEU A 52 -13.53 -4.57 -3.97
CA LEU A 52 -13.75 -4.90 -2.57
C LEU A 52 -13.51 -3.69 -1.66
N ALA A 53 -12.36 -3.03 -1.82
CA ALA A 53 -12.01 -1.86 -1.04
C ALA A 53 -13.04 -0.74 -1.20
N GLN A 54 -13.51 -0.50 -2.43
CA GLN A 54 -14.53 0.50 -2.71
C GLN A 54 -15.90 0.15 -2.10
N THR A 55 -16.21 -1.14 -1.99
CA THR A 55 -17.48 -1.65 -1.45
C THR A 55 -17.53 -1.50 0.07
N HIS A 56 -16.48 -1.91 0.78
CA HIS A 56 -16.49 -1.97 2.25
C HIS A 56 -15.84 -0.76 2.92
N TYR A 57 -14.90 -0.11 2.24
CA TYR A 57 -14.11 1.01 2.75
C TYR A 57 -14.18 2.18 1.75
N PRO A 58 -15.37 2.73 1.46
CA PRO A 58 -15.54 3.74 0.40
C PRO A 58 -14.76 5.04 0.63
N TYR A 59 -14.32 5.29 1.86
CA TYR A 59 -13.49 6.43 2.26
C TYR A 59 -12.02 6.04 2.53
N GLY A 60 -11.70 4.75 2.43
CA GLY A 60 -10.37 4.21 2.69
C GLY A 60 -9.35 4.63 1.63
N VAL A 61 -8.10 4.78 2.06
CA VAL A 61 -6.96 5.04 1.17
C VAL A 61 -6.52 3.73 0.54
N GLN A 62 -6.67 3.61 -0.78
CA GLN A 62 -6.18 2.44 -1.52
C GLN A 62 -4.73 2.68 -1.97
N ILE A 63 -3.81 1.80 -1.58
CA ILE A 63 -2.37 1.93 -1.85
C ILE A 63 -1.89 0.68 -2.58
N MET A 64 -1.20 0.87 -3.70
CA MET A 64 -0.49 -0.20 -4.39
C MET A 64 0.67 -0.72 -3.55
N ASP A 65 0.76 -2.03 -3.37
CA ASP A 65 1.89 -2.67 -2.73
C ASP A 65 3.20 -2.40 -3.50
N TRP A 66 4.22 -1.95 -2.76
CA TRP A 66 5.50 -1.53 -3.34
C TRP A 66 6.23 -2.67 -4.04
N TYR A 67 6.23 -3.87 -3.45
CA TYR A 67 6.90 -5.03 -4.03
C TYR A 67 6.28 -5.42 -5.38
N HIS A 68 4.95 -5.39 -5.48
CA HIS A 68 4.25 -5.65 -6.73
C HIS A 68 4.47 -4.53 -7.77
N ALA A 69 4.46 -3.27 -7.36
CA ALA A 69 4.76 -2.15 -8.25
C ALA A 69 6.18 -2.25 -8.83
N GLU A 70 7.17 -2.52 -7.98
CA GLU A 70 8.55 -2.77 -8.38
C GLU A 70 8.67 -3.95 -9.35
N GLY A 71 8.05 -5.09 -9.01
CA GLY A 71 8.03 -6.27 -9.86
C GLY A 71 7.47 -5.99 -11.26
N ARG A 72 6.38 -5.23 -11.35
CA ARG A 72 5.78 -4.81 -12.63
C ARG A 72 6.71 -3.91 -13.43
N LEU A 73 7.32 -2.89 -12.81
CA LEU A 73 8.26 -2.01 -13.49
C LEU A 73 9.46 -2.78 -14.05
N TRP A 74 10.00 -3.73 -13.28
CA TRP A 74 11.04 -4.64 -13.80
C TRP A 74 10.56 -5.52 -14.94
N GLY A 75 9.33 -6.03 -14.87
CA GLY A 75 8.71 -6.78 -15.97
C GLY A 75 8.68 -5.98 -17.26
N VAL A 76 8.17 -4.74 -17.19
CA VAL A 76 8.11 -3.81 -18.33
C VAL A 76 9.51 -3.47 -18.84
N GLY A 77 10.42 -3.08 -17.95
CA GLY A 77 11.79 -2.72 -18.32
C GLY A 77 12.51 -3.84 -19.06
N LYS A 78 12.35 -5.09 -18.61
CA LYS A 78 12.93 -6.27 -19.27
C LYS A 78 12.37 -6.48 -20.68
N VAL A 79 11.08 -6.25 -20.89
CA VAL A 79 10.44 -6.36 -22.22
C VAL A 79 10.93 -5.26 -23.15
N VAL A 80 11.06 -4.02 -22.65
CA VAL A 80 11.38 -2.84 -23.48
C VAL A 80 12.87 -2.74 -23.79
N TYR A 81 13.75 -2.95 -22.81
CA TYR A 81 15.19 -2.70 -22.92
C TYR A 81 16.05 -3.97 -22.84
N GLY A 82 15.44 -5.12 -22.55
CA GLY A 82 16.11 -6.41 -22.46
C GLY A 82 16.52 -6.78 -21.03
N GLN A 83 16.58 -8.07 -20.76
CA GLN A 83 17.00 -8.58 -19.46
C GLN A 83 18.50 -8.36 -19.21
N GLY A 84 18.84 -7.90 -18.00
CA GLY A 84 20.24 -7.74 -17.56
C GLY A 84 21.01 -6.58 -18.19
N LYS A 85 20.34 -5.66 -18.89
CA LYS A 85 20.97 -4.46 -19.45
C LYS A 85 21.00 -3.33 -18.41
N GLU A 86 22.09 -2.56 -18.36
CA GLU A 86 22.18 -1.40 -17.46
C GLU A 86 21.07 -0.38 -17.77
N ARG A 87 20.77 -0.15 -19.04
CA ARG A 87 19.64 0.69 -19.48
C ARG A 87 18.30 0.29 -18.87
N THR A 88 18.06 -1.01 -18.68
CA THR A 88 16.84 -1.50 -18.02
C THR A 88 16.80 -1.08 -16.57
N LYS A 89 17.92 -1.25 -15.85
CA LYS A 89 18.05 -0.87 -14.45
C LYS A 89 17.90 0.64 -14.27
N GLU A 90 18.62 1.45 -15.03
CA GLU A 90 18.53 2.92 -14.98
C GLU A 90 17.10 3.41 -15.19
N TRP A 91 16.39 2.82 -16.17
CA TRP A 91 15.00 3.17 -16.44
C TRP A 91 14.06 2.77 -15.30
N VAL A 92 14.20 1.55 -14.76
CA VAL A 92 13.35 1.07 -13.65
C VAL A 92 13.60 1.89 -12.39
N GLU A 93 14.85 2.14 -12.03
CA GLU A 93 15.23 2.92 -10.85
C GLU A 93 14.64 4.33 -10.91
N GLY A 94 14.78 5.01 -12.05
CA GLY A 94 14.19 6.34 -12.26
C GLY A 94 12.66 6.35 -12.18
N ARG A 95 11.97 5.29 -12.65
CA ARG A 95 10.51 5.16 -12.51
C ARG A 95 10.07 4.87 -11.08
N LEU A 96 10.85 4.09 -10.34
CA LEU A 96 10.59 3.84 -8.93
C LEU A 96 10.76 5.11 -8.10
N ASP A 97 11.74 5.96 -8.40
CA ASP A 97 11.92 7.24 -7.72
C ASP A 97 10.71 8.16 -7.94
N GLN A 98 10.25 8.27 -9.20
CA GLN A 98 9.03 9.02 -9.53
C GLN A 98 7.80 8.48 -8.78
N LEU A 99 7.61 7.16 -8.79
CA LEU A 99 6.49 6.51 -8.11
C LEU A 99 6.52 6.77 -6.60
N TRP A 100 7.70 6.75 -5.98
CA TRP A 100 7.87 7.02 -4.55
C TRP A 100 7.46 8.46 -4.21
N ASP A 101 7.96 9.44 -4.96
CA ASP A 101 7.69 10.85 -4.72
C ASP A 101 6.20 11.18 -4.92
N GLU A 102 5.59 10.67 -5.99
CA GLU A 102 4.16 10.84 -6.28
C GLU A 102 3.28 10.18 -5.22
N ALA A 103 3.58 8.92 -4.85
CA ALA A 103 2.83 8.20 -3.82
C ALA A 103 2.88 8.93 -2.46
N LEU A 104 4.06 9.38 -2.04
CA LEU A 104 4.21 10.15 -0.81
C LEU A 104 3.42 11.47 -0.85
N SER A 105 3.39 12.13 -2.00
CA SER A 105 2.59 13.35 -2.18
C SER A 105 1.10 13.07 -2.05
N GLY A 106 0.61 12.03 -2.74
CA GLY A 106 -0.79 11.60 -2.73
C GLY A 106 -1.29 11.26 -1.33
N VAL A 107 -0.57 10.40 -0.59
CA VAL A 107 -0.97 10.00 0.76
C VAL A 107 -0.98 11.20 1.70
N ARG A 108 0.01 12.11 1.62
CA ARG A 108 0.02 13.34 2.43
C ARG A 108 -1.18 14.24 2.12
N HIS A 109 -1.61 14.34 0.87
CA HIS A 109 -2.77 15.13 0.49
C HIS A 109 -4.05 14.53 1.07
N GLN A 110 -4.22 13.22 0.95
CA GLN A 110 -5.43 12.52 1.42
C GLN A 110 -5.53 12.52 2.95
N LEU A 111 -4.43 12.28 3.67
CA LEU A 111 -4.40 12.39 5.13
C LEU A 111 -4.79 13.79 5.62
N LYS A 112 -4.33 14.84 4.94
CA LYS A 112 -4.73 16.21 5.27
C LYS A 112 -6.23 16.44 5.03
N ALA A 113 -6.76 15.99 3.89
CA ALA A 113 -8.17 16.12 3.58
C ALA A 113 -9.07 15.42 4.62
N THR A 114 -8.71 14.20 5.02
CA THR A 114 -9.44 13.45 6.05
C THR A 114 -9.32 14.11 7.43
N SER A 115 -8.18 14.70 7.77
CA SER A 115 -8.00 15.41 9.06
C SER A 115 -8.75 16.75 9.17
N LEU A 116 -9.14 17.36 8.05
CA LEU A 116 -9.87 18.64 8.02
C LEU A 116 -11.40 18.47 7.98
N GLY A 117 -11.90 17.23 7.81
CA GLY A 117 -13.32 16.93 7.73
C GLY A 117 -14.06 16.81 9.08
N SER A 118 -13.38 16.97 10.22
CA SER A 118 -13.94 16.73 11.56
C SER A 118 -14.45 17.98 12.30
N GLU A 119 -14.64 19.13 11.64
CA GLU A 119 -15.20 20.32 12.30
C GLU A 119 -16.74 20.29 12.32
N GLY A 120 -17.31 19.67 13.37
CA GLY A 120 -18.74 19.73 13.65
C GLY A 120 -19.16 19.01 14.92
N GLY A 121 -19.07 19.69 16.08
CA GLY A 121 -19.77 19.30 17.31
C GLY A 121 -18.87 19.11 18.53
N GLY A 122 -18.80 20.13 19.39
CA GLY A 122 -18.02 20.08 20.63
C GLY A 122 -18.67 19.23 21.73
N SER A 123 -17.84 18.50 22.48
CA SER A 123 -17.68 18.65 23.93
C SER A 123 -16.63 17.66 24.46
N SER A 124 -15.49 18.21 24.87
CA SER A 124 -14.59 17.76 25.94
C SER A 124 -14.50 16.27 26.31
N SER A 125 -13.51 15.58 25.73
CA SER A 125 -12.60 14.73 26.50
C SER A 125 -11.20 14.83 25.93
N SER A 126 -10.28 15.38 26.73
CA SER A 126 -8.86 15.53 26.39
C SER A 126 -8.18 14.17 26.28
N GLY A 127 -7.62 13.86 25.10
CA GLY A 127 -6.70 12.74 24.97
C GLY A 127 -6.36 12.41 23.53
N LEU A 128 -5.13 12.77 23.11
CA LEU A 128 -4.38 12.14 22.02
C LEU A 128 -4.75 12.50 20.56
N PHE A 129 -4.86 13.79 20.23
CA PHE A 129 -4.56 14.21 18.85
C PHE A 129 -3.04 14.20 18.63
N HIS A 130 -2.49 13.05 18.28
CA HIS A 130 -1.16 13.03 17.67
C HIS A 130 -1.30 13.46 16.21
N HIS A 131 -0.95 14.72 15.95
CA HIS A 131 -0.52 15.17 14.63
C HIS A 131 0.58 14.23 14.11
N TRP A 132 0.21 13.25 13.29
CA TRP A 132 1.16 12.41 12.57
C TRP A 132 1.27 12.91 11.13
N THR A 133 2.14 13.89 10.90
CA THR A 133 2.76 14.02 9.57
C THR A 133 3.52 12.75 9.28
N LEU A 134 3.23 12.10 8.15
CA LEU A 134 4.11 11.08 7.55
C LEU A 134 5.54 11.57 7.67
N ASP A 135 6.33 10.84 8.46
CA ASP A 135 7.71 11.14 8.76
C ASP A 135 8.47 11.34 7.43
N LYS A 136 9.05 12.52 7.26
CA LYS A 136 9.85 12.87 6.07
C LYS A 136 11.10 11.98 5.92
N THR A 137 11.40 11.13 6.91
CA THR A 137 12.55 10.21 6.90
C THR A 137 12.23 8.81 6.38
N ALA A 138 10.98 8.52 5.99
CA ALA A 138 10.64 7.24 5.35
C ALA A 138 11.51 7.06 4.09
N SER A 139 12.48 6.16 4.19
CA SER A 139 13.38 5.83 3.09
C SER A 139 12.71 4.80 2.18
N LYS A 140 12.93 4.92 0.87
CA LYS A 140 12.48 3.96 -0.14
C LYS A 140 12.88 2.54 0.28
N PRO A 141 11.95 1.55 0.32
CA PRO A 141 12.29 0.17 0.59
C PRO A 141 13.26 -0.34 -0.49
N SER A 142 14.43 -0.82 -0.09
CA SER A 142 15.33 -1.59 -0.96
C SER A 142 14.98 -3.06 -0.83
N LEU A 143 14.28 -3.62 -1.82
CA LEU A 143 13.86 -5.03 -1.82
C LEU A 143 14.65 -5.89 -2.81
N HIS A 144 15.68 -5.34 -3.46
CA HIS A 144 16.44 -6.11 -4.44
C HIS A 144 17.09 -7.35 -3.80
N PRO A 145 16.75 -8.58 -4.23
CA PRO A 145 17.64 -9.71 -4.03
C PRO A 145 18.91 -9.41 -4.80
N LYS A 146 20.09 -9.66 -4.20
CA LYS A 146 21.36 -9.66 -4.95
C LYS A 146 21.13 -10.55 -6.17
N ILE A 147 21.13 -9.97 -7.37
CA ILE A 147 21.07 -10.72 -8.62
C ILE A 147 22.39 -11.48 -8.70
N GLY A 148 22.43 -12.67 -8.07
CA GLY A 148 23.48 -13.64 -8.25
C GLY A 148 23.37 -14.15 -9.67
N LEU A 149 24.13 -13.54 -10.57
CA LEU A 149 24.41 -14.08 -11.89
C LEU A 149 25.06 -15.46 -11.70
N VAL A 150 24.27 -16.53 -11.78
CA VAL A 150 24.82 -17.87 -12.00
C VAL A 150 25.10 -17.95 -13.51
N PRO A 151 26.37 -18.09 -13.94
CA PRO A 151 26.67 -18.28 -15.34
C PRO A 151 26.09 -19.64 -15.79
N GLN A 152 25.18 -19.60 -16.76
CA GLN A 152 24.74 -20.79 -17.49
C GLN A 152 25.97 -21.36 -18.22
N LYS A 153 26.48 -22.52 -17.76
CA LYS A 153 27.47 -23.29 -18.51
C LYS A 153 26.77 -23.82 -19.77
N GLY A 154 27.31 -23.46 -20.93
CA GLY A 154 26.88 -24.03 -22.20
C GLY A 154 27.13 -25.54 -22.25
N SER A 155 26.21 -26.24 -22.89
CA SER A 155 26.42 -27.54 -23.54
C SER A 155 25.98 -27.42 -24.98
#